data_AF-A0A329LY94-F1
#
_entry.id   AF-A0A329LY94-F1
#
_cell.length_a   1.000
_cell.length_b   1.000
_cell.length_c   1.000
_cell.angle_alpha   90.00
_cell.angle_beta   90.00
_cell.angle_gamma   90.00
#
_symmetry.space_group_name_H-M   'P 1'
#
loop_
_entity.id
_entity.type
_entity.pdbx_description
1 polymer ?
#
loop_
_entity_poly.entity_id
_entity_poly.type
_entity_poly.pdbx_seq_one_letter_code
_entity_poly.pdbx_strand_id
1 'polypeptide(L)'
;MDNCAESATLYFKSGSSDKVYQAQIDAADGGGYVVNVAYGRRGGSLATGTKTKSPVDHAAALRIFHKVLSEKRSKGYTDGDAGTPYLHSESAGRVSGLVPQLLNVIDEAEVGRVVADPLWVMQEKFDGRRLMLRKVGGTVEGINKLGLVINVAAPIAAAAQTIPGDLVLDGEAIGDRFHVFDMLSHDGTELREQPYSARYGALAALLDSAGPSAHLGYVDCWTDAADKADQLAALRTRNAEGAVFKRWDAPYRQGRPSSGGAQLKLKFVATASAVVTTINQQRSVGVSLLDGGGWRSVGNVTVPANQNVPQLGDVVEVRYLYAAQVGGALYQPVLLGVRDDVEPTECVVAQLKFKAS
;
A
#
# COMPACT_ATOMS: atom_id res chain seq x y z
N MET A 1 -24.56 31.65 8.98
CA MET A 1 -25.02 30.42 9.64
C MET A 1 -23.86 29.48 9.60
N ASP A 2 -23.26 29.25 10.76
CA ASP A 2 -21.94 28.64 10.88
C ASP A 2 -21.97 27.20 10.35
N ASN A 3 -21.14 26.97 9.34
CA ASN A 3 -20.93 25.68 8.69
C ASN A 3 -20.12 24.80 9.65
N CYS A 4 -20.76 24.29 10.70
CA CYS A 4 -20.09 23.44 11.68
C CYS A 4 -20.00 22.02 11.11
N ALA A 5 -18.95 21.76 10.33
CA ALA A 5 -18.59 20.41 9.93
C ALA A 5 -18.34 19.57 11.20
N GLU A 6 -19.29 18.70 11.54
CA GLU A 6 -19.13 17.79 12.66
C GLU A 6 -18.16 16.68 12.26
N SER A 7 -17.08 16.53 13.02
CA SER A 7 -16.10 15.47 12.82
C SER A 7 -15.75 14.80 14.14
N ALA A 8 -15.41 13.51 14.08
CA ALA A 8 -14.97 12.75 15.24
C ALA A 8 -13.88 11.76 14.83
N THR A 9 -12.87 11.62 15.68
CA THR A 9 -11.83 10.60 15.55
C THR A 9 -11.95 9.62 16.72
N LEU A 10 -11.98 8.33 16.39
CA LEU A 10 -11.98 7.25 17.36
C LEU A 10 -10.72 6.39 17.18
N TYR A 11 -10.11 5.99 18.30
CA TYR A 11 -9.00 5.04 18.33
C TYR A 11 -9.44 3.70 18.88
N PHE A 12 -8.82 2.64 18.37
CA PHE A 12 -8.94 1.31 18.93
C PHE A 12 -7.56 0.71 19.11
N LYS A 13 -7.23 0.33 20.34
CA LYS A 13 -5.98 -0.35 20.66
C LYS A 13 -6.28 -1.65 21.41
N SER A 14 -5.95 -2.78 20.79
CA SER A 14 -6.05 -4.10 21.42
C SER A 14 -5.06 -5.06 20.77
N GLY A 15 -4.18 -5.67 21.59
CA GLY A 15 -3.06 -6.46 21.08
C GLY A 15 -2.18 -5.67 20.10
N SER A 16 -1.93 -6.24 18.91
CA SER A 16 -1.21 -5.59 17.80
C SER A 16 -2.05 -4.60 16.98
N SER A 17 -3.37 -4.57 17.20
CA SER A 17 -4.26 -3.64 16.52
C SER A 17 -4.11 -2.25 17.13
N ASP A 18 -3.64 -1.33 16.31
CA ASP A 18 -3.66 0.11 16.58
C ASP A 18 -4.38 0.79 15.41
N LYS A 19 -5.67 1.08 15.59
CA LYS A 19 -6.57 1.51 14.53
C LYS A 19 -7.12 2.90 14.82
N VAL A 20 -7.39 3.62 13.75
CA VAL A 20 -8.10 4.90 13.76
C VAL A 20 -9.34 4.79 12.87
N TYR A 21 -10.41 5.43 13.31
CA TYR A 21 -11.66 5.60 12.56
C TYR A 21 -12.09 7.05 12.68
N GLN A 22 -12.19 7.74 11.55
CA GLN A 22 -12.63 9.11 11.44
C GLN A 22 -13.99 9.13 10.75
N ALA A 23 -14.89 9.97 11.23
CA ALA A 23 -16.14 10.30 10.57
C ALA A 23 -16.29 11.81 10.47
N GLN A 24 -16.92 12.29 9.40
CA GLN A 24 -17.19 13.71 9.19
C GLN A 24 -18.51 13.89 8.42
N ILE A 25 -19.23 14.96 8.74
CA ILE A 25 -20.37 15.46 7.97
C ILE A 25 -19.89 16.60 7.06
N ASP A 26 -20.11 16.45 5.75
CA ASP A 26 -19.77 17.47 4.75
C ASP A 26 -21.03 17.94 4.03
N ALA A 27 -21.06 19.23 3.67
CA ALA A 27 -22.07 19.77 2.76
C ALA A 27 -21.82 19.30 1.32
N ALA A 28 -22.89 19.00 0.59
CA ALA A 28 -22.84 18.62 -0.83
C ALA A 28 -23.07 19.85 -1.73
N ASP A 29 -22.44 19.87 -2.91
CA ASP A 29 -22.45 20.97 -3.89
C ASP A 29 -23.86 21.21 -4.48
N GLY A 30 -24.76 20.23 -4.38
CA GLY A 30 -26.18 20.31 -4.77
C GLY A 30 -27.16 20.57 -3.62
N GLY A 31 -26.65 20.86 -2.41
CA GLY A 31 -27.45 20.98 -1.19
C GLY A 31 -27.64 19.65 -0.45
N GLY A 32 -27.83 19.75 0.86
CA GLY A 32 -27.83 18.59 1.77
C GLY A 32 -26.43 18.22 2.25
N TYR A 33 -26.33 17.06 2.89
CA TYR A 33 -25.15 16.62 3.63
C TYR A 33 -24.84 15.15 3.35
N VAL A 34 -23.56 14.81 3.40
CA VAL A 34 -23.06 13.43 3.29
C VAL A 34 -22.23 13.07 4.52
N VAL A 35 -22.21 11.79 4.90
CA VAL A 35 -21.41 11.29 6.02
C VAL A 35 -20.24 10.48 5.47
N ASN A 36 -19.03 11.01 5.60
CA ASN A 36 -17.82 10.38 5.11
C ASN A 36 -17.01 9.78 6.26
N VAL A 37 -16.22 8.76 5.94
CA VAL A 37 -15.38 8.05 6.91
C VAL A 37 -14.01 7.74 6.34
N ALA A 38 -13.01 7.70 7.23
CA ALA A 38 -11.66 7.22 6.93
C ALA A 38 -11.21 6.26 8.04
N TYR A 39 -10.66 5.09 7.71
CA TYR A 39 -10.34 4.07 8.71
C TYR A 39 -9.14 3.21 8.33
N GLY A 40 -8.38 2.76 9.32
CA GLY A 40 -7.17 1.96 9.07
C GLY A 40 -6.27 1.86 10.28
N ARG A 41 -5.02 1.43 10.07
CA ARG A 41 -3.98 1.43 11.11
C ARG A 41 -3.56 2.88 11.39
N ARG A 42 -3.42 3.25 12.66
CA ARG A 42 -2.95 4.59 13.05
C ARG A 42 -1.53 4.84 12.54
N GLY A 43 -1.31 6.02 11.96
CA GLY A 43 -0.06 6.39 11.29
C GLY A 43 0.10 5.83 9.86
N GLY A 44 -0.82 4.99 9.39
CA GLY A 44 -0.87 4.50 8.01
C GLY A 44 -1.89 5.26 7.16
N SER A 45 -1.91 5.00 5.85
CA SER A 45 -2.90 5.59 4.95
C SER A 45 -4.28 4.92 5.09
N LEU A 46 -5.33 5.74 5.25
CA LEU A 46 -6.66 5.30 5.69
C LEU A 46 -7.59 5.00 4.53
N ALA A 47 -8.38 3.93 4.65
CA ALA A 47 -9.40 3.55 3.68
C ALA A 47 -10.60 4.47 3.86
N THR A 48 -11.17 4.94 2.77
CA THR A 48 -12.20 5.97 2.80
C THR A 48 -13.51 5.42 2.26
N GLY A 49 -14.63 6.01 2.67
CA GLY A 49 -15.94 5.65 2.16
C GLY A 49 -17.02 6.62 2.60
N THR A 50 -18.17 6.53 1.94
CA THR A 50 -19.34 7.38 2.21
C THR A 50 -20.48 6.50 2.74
N LYS A 51 -21.14 6.93 3.80
CA LYS A 51 -22.21 6.19 4.50
C LYS A 51 -23.61 6.56 4.02
N THR A 52 -23.73 7.61 3.23
CA THR A 52 -24.95 8.05 2.55
C THR A 52 -24.92 7.64 1.08
N LYS A 53 -26.05 7.16 0.54
CA LYS A 53 -26.16 6.82 -0.90
C LYS A 53 -26.36 8.06 -1.79
N SER A 54 -26.95 9.10 -1.24
CA SER A 54 -27.19 10.42 -1.83
C SER A 54 -27.16 11.47 -0.72
N PRO A 55 -26.99 12.77 -1.03
CA PRO A 55 -27.12 13.83 -0.03
C PRO A 55 -28.45 13.74 0.74
N VAL A 56 -28.42 14.00 2.04
CA VAL A 56 -29.58 13.97 2.95
C VAL A 56 -29.69 15.29 3.72
N ASP A 57 -30.81 15.54 4.40
CA ASP A 57 -30.89 16.68 5.31
C ASP A 57 -29.92 16.55 6.51
N HIS A 58 -29.63 17.67 7.16
CA HIS A 58 -28.65 17.71 8.27
C HIS A 58 -29.04 16.76 9.42
N ALA A 59 -30.33 16.67 9.75
CA ALA A 59 -30.79 15.82 10.85
C ALA A 59 -30.61 14.33 10.52
N ALA A 60 -30.81 13.94 9.26
CA ALA A 60 -30.53 12.60 8.77
C ALA A 60 -29.03 12.29 8.76
N ALA A 61 -28.19 13.24 8.32
CA ALA A 61 -26.74 13.10 8.37
C ALA A 61 -26.25 12.89 9.81
N LEU A 62 -26.73 13.69 10.76
CA LEU A 62 -26.47 13.56 12.20
C LEU A 62 -26.82 12.16 12.73
N ARG A 63 -28.01 11.65 12.38
CA ARG A 63 -28.43 10.29 12.79
C ARG A 63 -27.48 9.23 12.26
N ILE A 64 -27.05 9.34 11.00
CA ILE A 64 -26.12 8.38 10.38
C ILE A 64 -24.73 8.50 11.04
N PHE A 65 -24.25 9.72 11.26
CA PHE A 65 -22.97 10.00 11.91
C PHE A 65 -22.91 9.41 13.32
N HIS A 66 -23.87 9.73 14.18
CA HIS A 66 -23.95 9.17 15.53
C HIS A 66 -24.11 7.64 15.53
N LYS A 67 -24.90 7.10 14.60
CA LYS A 67 -25.05 5.65 14.45
C LYS A 67 -23.69 4.99 14.16
N VAL A 68 -22.94 5.52 13.20
CA VAL A 68 -21.62 4.97 12.83
C VAL A 68 -20.62 5.08 13.99
N LEU A 69 -20.61 6.18 14.75
CA LEU A 69 -19.76 6.31 15.93
C LEU A 69 -20.16 5.35 17.05
N SER A 70 -21.46 5.22 17.33
CA SER A 70 -21.98 4.29 18.34
C SER A 70 -21.62 2.84 18.00
N GLU A 71 -21.77 2.42 16.74
CA GLU A 71 -21.37 1.09 16.25
C GLU A 71 -19.86 0.82 16.39
N LYS A 72 -19.02 1.87 16.38
CA LYS A 72 -17.57 1.74 16.59
C LYS A 72 -17.23 1.72 18.07
N ARG A 73 -17.85 2.57 18.88
CA ARG A 73 -17.70 2.56 20.34
C ARG A 73 -18.12 1.21 20.95
N SER A 74 -19.21 0.61 20.45
CA SER A 74 -19.62 -0.73 20.86
C SER A 74 -18.61 -1.83 20.49
N LYS A 75 -17.73 -1.57 19.51
CA LYS A 75 -16.61 -2.44 19.09
C LYS A 75 -15.30 -2.09 19.81
N GLY A 76 -15.37 -1.30 20.89
CA GLY A 76 -14.24 -0.95 21.75
C GLY A 76 -13.41 0.24 21.26
N TYR A 77 -13.89 1.02 20.28
CA TYR A 77 -13.22 2.27 19.91
C TYR A 77 -13.52 3.35 20.97
N THR A 78 -12.54 4.18 21.30
CA THR A 78 -12.66 5.31 22.22
C THR A 78 -12.42 6.61 21.49
N ASP A 79 -13.01 7.70 21.95
CA ASP A 79 -12.71 9.04 21.42
C ASP A 79 -11.22 9.37 21.56
N GLY A 80 -10.71 10.10 20.58
CA GLY A 80 -9.30 10.48 20.51
C GLY A 80 -9.09 11.80 19.80
N ASP A 81 -7.87 12.33 19.91
CA ASP A 81 -7.47 13.57 19.24
C ASP A 81 -7.75 13.52 17.74
N ALA A 82 -8.02 14.67 17.13
CA ALA A 82 -8.24 14.78 15.70
C ALA A 82 -7.07 14.15 14.92
N GLY A 83 -7.34 13.07 14.18
CA GLY A 83 -6.34 12.45 13.30
C GLY A 83 -6.15 13.24 12.00
N THR A 84 -5.29 12.75 11.09
CA THR A 84 -5.08 13.35 9.76
C THR A 84 -6.41 13.55 9.02
N PRO A 85 -6.83 14.79 8.69
CA PRO A 85 -8.07 15.02 7.95
C PRO A 85 -7.99 14.46 6.53
N TYR A 86 -9.13 14.07 5.96
CA TYR A 86 -9.24 13.64 4.55
C TYR A 86 -10.20 14.56 3.81
N LEU A 87 -9.81 15.01 2.61
CA LEU A 87 -10.68 15.76 1.71
C LEU A 87 -11.66 14.81 1.03
N HIS A 88 -12.94 15.10 1.19
CA HIS A 88 -14.02 14.28 0.69
C HIS A 88 -14.48 14.75 -0.69
N SER A 89 -14.54 13.82 -1.65
CA SER A 89 -15.04 14.09 -3.01
C SER A 89 -16.43 13.47 -3.18
N GLU A 90 -17.39 14.21 -3.73
CA GLU A 90 -18.69 13.66 -4.14
C GLU A 90 -18.58 12.57 -5.21
N SER A 91 -17.43 12.51 -5.91
CA SER A 91 -17.12 11.49 -6.89
C SER A 91 -16.51 10.24 -6.28
N ALA A 92 -16.32 10.15 -4.96
CA ALA A 92 -15.78 8.96 -4.32
C ALA A 92 -16.52 7.68 -4.74
N GLY A 93 -15.77 6.68 -5.19
CA GLY A 93 -16.29 5.42 -5.74
C GLY A 93 -16.65 5.45 -7.24
N ARG A 94 -16.61 6.60 -7.91
CA ARG A 94 -16.79 6.69 -9.38
C ARG A 94 -15.55 6.21 -10.11
N VAL A 95 -15.75 5.66 -11.32
CA VAL A 95 -14.66 5.28 -12.23
C VAL A 95 -13.97 6.56 -12.73
N SER A 96 -12.67 6.65 -12.51
CA SER A 96 -11.88 7.86 -12.80
C SER A 96 -11.39 7.98 -14.25
N GLY A 97 -11.43 6.88 -15.02
CA GLY A 97 -10.77 6.77 -16.33
C GLY A 97 -9.24 6.57 -16.26
N LEU A 98 -8.65 6.57 -15.06
CA LEU A 98 -7.24 6.29 -14.85
C LEU A 98 -7.08 4.93 -14.17
N VAL A 99 -6.23 4.07 -14.76
CA VAL A 99 -5.89 2.76 -14.19
C VAL A 99 -4.38 2.65 -14.07
N PRO A 100 -3.85 2.30 -12.88
CA PRO A 100 -2.41 2.21 -12.70
C PRO A 100 -1.74 1.14 -13.57
N GLN A 101 -0.51 1.39 -13.98
CA GLN A 101 0.40 0.37 -14.47
C GLN A 101 0.81 -0.56 -13.31
N LEU A 102 0.72 -1.87 -13.52
CA LEU A 102 0.98 -2.89 -12.52
C LEU A 102 2.21 -3.72 -12.88
N LEU A 103 2.94 -4.11 -11.84
CA LEU A 103 4.25 -4.74 -11.95
C LEU A 103 4.15 -6.26 -11.89
N ASN A 104 5.03 -6.93 -12.63
CA ASN A 104 5.32 -8.36 -12.48
C ASN A 104 6.45 -8.59 -11.48
N VAL A 105 6.42 -9.75 -10.82
CA VAL A 105 7.44 -10.11 -9.83
C VAL A 105 8.64 -10.70 -10.56
N ILE A 106 9.84 -10.34 -10.10
CA ILE A 106 11.08 -11.07 -10.41
C ILE A 106 11.65 -11.69 -9.13
N ASP A 107 12.49 -12.69 -9.30
CA ASP A 107 13.21 -13.33 -8.21
C ASP A 107 14.66 -12.85 -8.08
N GLU A 108 15.39 -13.47 -7.15
CA GLU A 108 16.78 -13.14 -6.86
C GLU A 108 17.74 -13.60 -7.97
N ALA A 109 17.38 -14.61 -8.77
CA ALA A 109 18.22 -15.07 -9.87
C ALA A 109 18.22 -14.06 -11.02
N GLU A 110 17.09 -13.37 -11.23
CA GLU A 110 16.95 -12.37 -12.29
C GLU A 110 17.49 -10.98 -11.90
N VAL A 111 17.54 -10.65 -10.60
CA VAL A 111 17.82 -9.28 -10.15
C VAL A 111 19.20 -8.79 -10.60
N GLY A 112 20.23 -9.64 -10.59
CA GLY A 112 21.58 -9.25 -10.99
C GLY A 112 21.64 -8.76 -12.43
N ARG A 113 20.91 -9.43 -13.34
CA ARG A 113 20.80 -9.02 -14.75
C ARG A 113 20.07 -7.69 -14.90
N VAL A 114 18.99 -7.47 -14.15
CA VAL A 114 18.20 -6.23 -14.20
C VAL A 114 18.99 -5.05 -13.59
N VAL A 115 19.72 -5.29 -12.50
CA VAL A 115 20.61 -4.28 -11.88
C VAL A 115 21.77 -3.91 -12.81
N ALA A 116 22.34 -4.86 -13.54
CA ALA A 116 23.43 -4.58 -14.47
C ALA A 116 23.01 -3.85 -15.76
N ASP A 117 21.73 -3.96 -16.16
CA ASP A 117 21.23 -3.39 -17.41
C ASP A 117 20.92 -1.88 -17.27
N PRO A 118 21.57 -0.98 -18.05
CA PRO A 118 21.38 0.46 -17.95
C PRO A 118 20.01 0.94 -18.42
N LEU A 119 19.24 0.13 -19.15
CA LEU A 119 17.87 0.48 -19.52
C LEU A 119 16.87 0.26 -18.37
N TRP A 120 17.27 -0.45 -17.31
CA TRP A 120 16.47 -0.61 -16.12
C TRP A 120 16.92 0.34 -15.04
N VAL A 121 16.00 1.17 -14.56
CA VAL A 121 16.24 1.98 -13.37
C VAL A 121 15.57 1.36 -12.16
N MET A 122 16.07 1.69 -10.98
CA MET A 122 15.59 1.16 -9.72
C MET A 122 15.03 2.26 -8.84
N GLN A 123 13.95 1.95 -8.13
CA GLN A 123 13.35 2.76 -7.09
C GLN A 123 13.02 1.87 -5.89
N GLU A 124 12.91 2.45 -4.69
CA GLU A 124 12.40 1.71 -3.54
C GLU A 124 10.97 1.24 -3.78
N LYS A 125 10.67 0.01 -3.36
CA LYS A 125 9.29 -0.44 -3.23
C LYS A 125 8.74 0.01 -1.88
N PHE A 126 7.91 1.04 -1.89
CA PHE A 126 7.16 1.50 -0.72
C PHE A 126 5.98 0.57 -0.40
N ASP A 127 5.81 0.26 0.90
CA ASP A 127 4.69 -0.51 1.44
C ASP A 127 3.64 0.44 2.00
N GLY A 128 2.75 0.90 1.11
CA GLY A 128 1.71 1.87 1.44
C GLY A 128 0.42 1.56 0.72
N ARG A 129 -0.24 2.63 0.27
CA ARG A 129 -1.41 2.52 -0.59
C ARG A 129 -1.20 3.29 -1.87
N ARG A 130 -1.31 2.56 -2.99
CA ARG A 130 -1.32 3.14 -4.33
C ARG A 130 -2.30 4.31 -4.41
N LEU A 131 -1.79 5.47 -4.81
CA LEU A 131 -2.54 6.71 -5.00
C LEU A 131 -2.09 7.32 -6.32
N MET A 132 -2.99 7.41 -7.29
CA MET A 132 -2.86 8.40 -8.35
C MET A 132 -3.54 9.68 -7.88
N LEU A 133 -2.86 10.81 -7.98
CA LEU A 133 -3.38 12.12 -7.59
C LEU A 133 -3.67 12.91 -8.85
N ARG A 134 -4.91 13.35 -9.02
CA ARG A 134 -5.31 14.23 -10.10
C ARG A 134 -5.66 15.59 -9.54
N LYS A 135 -5.07 16.64 -10.11
CA LYS A 135 -5.35 18.04 -9.80
C LYS A 135 -5.84 18.72 -11.07
N VAL A 136 -7.01 19.34 -11.00
CA VAL A 136 -7.59 20.16 -12.07
C VAL A 136 -8.12 21.45 -11.46
N GLY A 137 -7.54 22.58 -11.85
CA GLY A 137 -7.74 23.87 -11.21
C GLY A 137 -7.48 23.78 -9.70
N GLY A 138 -8.48 24.16 -8.92
CA GLY A 138 -8.45 24.09 -7.45
C GLY A 138 -8.93 22.75 -6.87
N THR A 139 -9.23 21.73 -7.69
CA THR A 139 -9.73 20.44 -7.19
C THR A 139 -8.63 19.39 -7.18
N VAL A 140 -8.45 18.71 -6.05
CA VAL A 140 -7.53 17.57 -5.91
C VAL A 140 -8.32 16.33 -5.52
N GLU A 141 -8.12 15.24 -6.25
CA GLU A 141 -8.71 13.95 -5.95
C GLU A 141 -7.70 12.81 -6.05
N GLY A 142 -7.98 11.75 -5.29
CA GLY A 142 -7.17 10.54 -5.26
C GLY A 142 -7.84 9.46 -6.06
N ILE A 143 -7.05 8.54 -6.60
CA ILE A 143 -7.54 7.40 -7.37
C ILE A 143 -6.78 6.16 -6.90
N ASN A 144 -7.52 5.13 -6.50
CA ASN A 144 -6.93 3.92 -5.95
C ASN A 144 -6.46 2.94 -7.05
N LYS A 145 -5.90 1.81 -6.62
CA LYS A 145 -5.46 0.71 -7.51
C LYS A 145 -6.53 0.20 -8.49
N LEU A 146 -7.81 0.31 -8.14
CA LEU A 146 -8.94 -0.15 -8.96
C LEU A 146 -9.42 0.93 -9.95
N GLY A 147 -8.78 2.10 -9.99
CA GLY A 147 -9.18 3.23 -10.82
C GLY A 147 -10.42 3.97 -10.32
N LEU A 148 -10.77 3.79 -9.04
CA LEU A 148 -11.89 4.49 -8.40
C LEU A 148 -11.40 5.74 -7.68
N VAL A 149 -12.17 6.82 -7.79
CA VAL A 149 -11.93 8.06 -7.04
C VAL A 149 -12.07 7.79 -5.54
N ILE A 150 -11.14 8.32 -4.76
CA ILE A 150 -11.06 8.21 -3.31
C ILE A 150 -10.68 9.57 -2.70
N ASN A 151 -11.02 9.70 -1.42
CA ASN A 151 -10.64 10.85 -0.61
C ASN A 151 -9.12 10.84 -0.34
N VAL A 152 -8.52 12.04 -0.29
CA VAL A 152 -7.07 12.25 -0.12
C VAL A 152 -6.80 12.87 1.25
N ALA A 153 -5.70 12.51 1.90
CA ALA A 153 -5.31 13.18 3.14
C ALA A 153 -5.11 14.69 2.89
N ALA A 154 -5.69 15.54 3.72
CA ALA A 154 -5.66 17.00 3.55
C ALA A 154 -4.23 17.57 3.43
N PRO A 155 -3.21 17.08 4.18
CA PRO A 155 -1.83 17.55 3.98
C PRO A 155 -1.27 17.22 2.60
N ILE A 156 -1.59 16.03 2.04
CA ILE A 156 -1.19 15.64 0.68
C ILE A 156 -1.89 16.55 -0.33
N ALA A 157 -3.19 16.78 -0.18
CA ALA A 157 -3.93 17.63 -1.09
C ALA A 157 -3.45 19.08 -1.05
N ALA A 158 -3.21 19.64 0.14
CA ALA A 158 -2.64 20.97 0.30
C ALA A 158 -1.25 21.08 -0.38
N ALA A 159 -0.38 20.09 -0.20
CA ALA A 159 0.91 20.04 -0.89
C ALA A 159 0.75 19.91 -2.41
N ALA A 160 -0.24 19.18 -2.92
CA ALA A 160 -0.49 19.11 -4.35
C ALA A 160 -0.97 20.44 -4.94
N GLN A 161 -1.73 21.24 -4.18
CA GLN A 161 -2.21 22.56 -4.62
C GLN A 161 -1.07 23.55 -4.85
N THR A 162 0.06 23.42 -4.15
CA THR A 162 1.21 24.32 -4.33
C THR A 162 1.99 24.04 -5.61
N ILE A 163 1.82 22.86 -6.22
CA ILE A 163 2.46 22.53 -7.49
C ILE A 163 1.74 23.28 -8.60
N PRO A 164 2.43 24.03 -9.49
CA PRO A 164 1.78 24.78 -10.55
C PRO A 164 1.16 23.85 -11.60
N GLY A 165 -0.01 24.27 -12.11
CA GLY A 165 -0.67 23.62 -13.24
C GLY A 165 -1.57 22.43 -12.88
N ASP A 166 -2.29 21.96 -13.89
CA ASP A 166 -3.11 20.74 -13.82
C ASP A 166 -2.21 19.52 -13.99
N LEU A 167 -2.43 18.45 -13.22
CA LEU A 167 -1.53 17.30 -13.24
C LEU A 167 -2.19 15.98 -12.89
N VAL A 168 -1.55 14.90 -13.32
CA VAL A 168 -1.81 13.54 -12.85
C VAL A 168 -0.49 12.90 -12.43
N LEU A 169 -0.36 12.64 -11.13
CA LEU A 169 0.79 11.97 -10.51
C LEU A 169 0.42 10.55 -10.12
N ASP A 170 1.38 9.64 -10.18
CA ASP A 170 1.22 8.25 -9.73
C ASP A 170 2.26 7.95 -8.65
N GLY A 171 1.81 7.43 -7.51
CA GLY A 171 2.66 7.28 -6.33
C GLY A 171 2.10 6.31 -5.27
N GLU A 172 2.77 6.27 -4.14
CA GLU A 172 2.37 5.51 -2.96
C GLU A 172 2.15 6.45 -1.77
N ALA A 173 0.98 6.40 -1.14
CA ALA A 173 0.72 7.10 0.10
C ALA A 173 1.14 6.25 1.30
N ILE A 174 1.90 6.82 2.23
CA ILE A 174 2.22 6.24 3.54
C ILE A 174 1.91 7.29 4.60
N GLY A 175 0.91 7.00 5.44
CA GLY A 175 0.39 8.01 6.37
C GLY A 175 -0.18 9.20 5.61
N ASP A 176 0.37 10.38 5.87
CA ASP A 176 0.06 11.67 5.27
C ASP A 176 1.14 12.16 4.29
N ARG A 177 2.03 11.27 3.83
CA ARG A 177 3.05 11.57 2.82
C ARG A 177 2.82 10.80 1.54
N PHE A 178 2.91 11.50 0.41
CA PHE A 178 2.80 10.96 -0.93
C PHE A 178 4.17 10.83 -1.60
N HIS A 179 4.55 9.59 -1.92
CA HIS A 179 5.81 9.23 -2.56
C HIS A 179 5.55 9.01 -4.05
N VAL A 180 5.80 10.05 -4.85
CA VAL A 180 5.48 10.09 -6.28
C VAL A 180 6.56 9.39 -7.08
N PHE A 181 6.19 8.49 -8.00
CA PHE A 181 7.17 7.77 -8.82
C PHE A 181 6.90 7.86 -10.32
N ASP A 182 5.84 8.54 -10.76
CA ASP A 182 5.57 8.81 -12.18
C ASP A 182 4.64 10.03 -12.34
N MET A 183 4.68 10.65 -13.52
CA MET A 183 3.78 11.75 -13.91
C MET A 183 3.17 11.43 -15.27
N LEU A 184 1.83 11.42 -15.33
CA LEU A 184 1.08 10.97 -16.50
C LEU A 184 0.62 12.13 -17.37
N SER A 185 0.43 13.30 -16.79
CA SER A 185 0.13 14.53 -17.53
C SER A 185 0.47 15.76 -16.70
N HIS A 186 0.79 16.86 -17.38
CA HIS A 186 0.99 18.18 -16.77
C HIS A 186 0.55 19.29 -17.74
N ASP A 187 -0.27 20.24 -17.27
CA ASP A 187 -0.83 21.37 -18.03
C ASP A 187 -1.35 21.00 -19.41
N GLY A 188 -2.23 20.00 -19.45
CA GLY A 188 -2.85 19.50 -20.69
C GLY A 188 -1.91 18.69 -21.59
N THR A 189 -0.62 18.59 -21.26
CA THR A 189 0.34 17.74 -21.96
C THR A 189 0.21 16.30 -21.48
N GLU A 190 -0.13 15.40 -22.39
CA GLU A 190 -0.18 13.96 -22.16
C GLU A 190 1.23 13.36 -22.19
N LEU A 191 1.61 12.64 -21.13
CA LEU A 191 2.95 12.07 -20.99
C LEU A 191 2.97 10.54 -21.07
N ARG A 192 1.82 9.84 -21.06
CA ARG A 192 1.78 8.37 -21.02
C ARG A 192 2.48 7.69 -22.21
N GLU A 193 2.51 8.33 -23.38
CA GLU A 193 3.24 7.80 -24.55
C GLU A 193 4.73 8.15 -24.55
N GLN A 194 5.18 9.05 -23.67
CA GLN A 194 6.60 9.39 -23.53
C GLN A 194 7.35 8.29 -22.79
N PRO A 195 8.66 8.09 -23.07
CA PRO A 195 9.49 7.16 -22.31
C PRO A 195 9.55 7.55 -20.83
N TYR A 196 9.71 6.56 -19.95
CA TYR A 196 9.73 6.80 -18.50
C TYR A 196 10.81 7.81 -18.07
N SER A 197 11.94 7.85 -18.77
CA SER A 197 12.99 8.85 -18.56
C SER A 197 12.47 10.29 -18.67
N ALA A 198 11.67 10.58 -19.70
CA ALA A 198 11.08 11.89 -19.91
C ALA A 198 10.02 12.22 -18.85
N ARG A 199 9.19 11.23 -18.49
CA ARG A 199 8.15 11.41 -17.45
C ARG A 199 8.75 11.68 -16.09
N TYR A 200 9.75 10.88 -15.69
CA TYR A 200 10.45 11.04 -14.41
C TYR A 200 11.27 12.33 -14.36
N GLY A 201 11.97 12.69 -15.45
CA GLY A 201 12.69 13.95 -15.55
C GLY A 201 11.78 15.17 -15.40
N ALA A 202 10.61 15.15 -16.07
CA ALA A 202 9.60 16.20 -15.93
C ALA A 202 9.02 16.26 -14.51
N LEU A 203 8.76 15.11 -13.89
CA LEU A 203 8.30 15.01 -12.50
C LEU A 203 9.32 15.66 -11.54
N ALA A 204 10.59 15.25 -11.63
CA ALA A 204 11.65 15.75 -10.77
C ALA A 204 11.81 17.27 -10.92
N ALA A 205 11.91 17.76 -12.16
CA ALA A 205 12.04 19.19 -12.44
C ALA A 205 10.84 20.01 -11.91
N LEU A 206 9.61 19.49 -12.04
CA LEU A 206 8.40 20.14 -11.56
C LEU A 206 8.42 20.26 -10.02
N LEU A 207 8.74 19.16 -9.33
CA LEU A 207 8.74 19.13 -7.86
C LEU A 207 9.93 19.89 -7.26
N ASP A 208 11.10 19.83 -7.89
CA ASP A 208 12.27 20.63 -7.48
C ASP A 208 11.97 22.13 -7.60
N SER A 209 11.29 22.54 -8.67
CA SER A 209 10.86 23.93 -8.89
C SER A 209 9.80 24.39 -7.90
N ALA A 210 8.89 23.50 -7.49
CA ALA A 210 7.88 23.78 -6.47
C ALA A 210 8.49 23.87 -5.05
N GLY A 211 9.70 23.34 -4.86
CA GLY A 211 10.41 23.32 -3.58
C GLY A 211 10.04 22.12 -2.69
N PRO A 212 10.79 21.91 -1.60
CA PRO A 212 10.62 20.75 -0.73
C PRO A 212 9.28 20.76 0.00
N SER A 213 8.65 19.59 0.14
CA SER A 213 7.43 19.39 0.91
C SER A 213 7.55 18.18 1.84
N ALA A 214 7.01 18.31 3.05
CA ALA A 214 6.94 17.21 4.01
C ALA A 214 5.95 16.11 3.56
N HIS A 215 4.91 16.49 2.81
CA HIS A 215 3.77 15.62 2.49
C HIS A 215 3.77 15.13 1.04
N LEU A 216 4.66 15.62 0.18
CA LEU A 216 4.74 15.22 -1.23
C LEU A 216 6.19 15.31 -1.70
N GLY A 217 6.69 14.25 -2.33
CA GLY A 217 8.01 14.26 -2.97
C GLY A 217 8.16 13.10 -3.95
N TYR A 218 9.06 13.23 -4.92
CA TYR A 218 9.36 12.09 -5.81
C TYR A 218 10.25 11.06 -5.11
N VAL A 219 10.18 9.83 -5.59
CA VAL A 219 11.01 8.71 -5.16
C VAL A 219 12.32 8.71 -5.92
N ASP A 220 13.44 8.65 -5.19
CA ASP A 220 14.79 8.52 -5.76
C ASP A 220 14.86 7.43 -6.83
N CYS A 221 15.59 7.71 -7.90
CA CYS A 221 15.72 6.85 -9.06
C CYS A 221 17.20 6.59 -9.37
N TRP A 222 17.63 5.36 -9.12
CA TRP A 222 19.01 4.93 -9.34
C TRP A 222 19.13 4.30 -10.73
N THR A 223 20.08 4.79 -11.52
CA THR A 223 20.22 4.43 -12.94
C THR A 223 21.50 3.67 -13.24
N ASP A 224 22.60 4.01 -12.56
CA ASP A 224 23.89 3.34 -12.67
C ASP A 224 23.88 1.96 -12.01
N ALA A 225 24.62 1.00 -12.57
CA ALA A 225 24.65 -0.38 -12.08
C ALA A 225 25.27 -0.51 -10.67
N ALA A 226 26.33 0.25 -10.37
CA ALA A 226 26.97 0.21 -9.06
C ALA A 226 26.06 0.85 -8.01
N ASP A 227 25.50 2.03 -8.30
CA ASP A 227 24.55 2.70 -7.40
C ASP A 227 23.30 1.84 -7.16
N LYS A 228 22.73 1.22 -8.20
CA LYS A 228 21.63 0.26 -8.03
C LYS A 228 22.01 -0.91 -7.11
N ALA A 229 23.22 -1.46 -7.23
CA ALA A 229 23.66 -2.56 -6.38
C ALA A 229 23.82 -2.13 -4.90
N ASP A 230 24.45 -0.98 -4.67
CA ASP A 230 24.67 -0.42 -3.33
C ASP A 230 23.35 -0.11 -2.64
N GLN A 231 22.43 0.53 -3.36
CA GLN A 231 21.11 0.89 -2.84
C GLN A 231 20.27 -0.35 -2.60
N LEU A 232 20.33 -1.37 -3.45
CA LEU A 232 19.62 -2.62 -3.22
C LEU A 232 20.10 -3.31 -1.92
N ALA A 233 21.40 -3.28 -1.64
CA ALA A 233 21.97 -3.79 -0.39
C ALA A 233 21.52 -2.96 0.83
N ALA A 234 21.49 -1.62 0.69
CA ALA A 234 21.00 -0.72 1.73
C ALA A 234 19.51 -0.96 2.04
N LEU A 235 18.67 -1.11 1.01
CA LEU A 235 17.24 -1.42 1.13
C LEU A 235 17.01 -2.72 1.91
N ARG A 236 17.82 -3.76 1.68
CA ARG A 236 17.77 -5.02 2.44
C ARG A 236 18.14 -4.82 3.91
N THR A 237 19.22 -4.09 4.16
CA THR A 237 19.75 -3.85 5.51
C THR A 237 18.72 -3.16 6.41
N ARG A 238 17.94 -2.23 5.84
CA ARG A 238 16.87 -1.54 6.58
C ARG A 238 15.50 -2.22 6.51
N ASN A 239 15.43 -3.46 6.02
CA ASN A 239 14.19 -4.23 5.88
C ASN A 239 13.08 -3.49 5.09
N ALA A 240 13.44 -2.79 4.01
CA ALA A 240 12.45 -2.24 3.08
C ALA A 240 11.61 -3.37 2.46
N GLU A 241 10.47 -3.04 1.83
CA GLU A 241 9.63 -4.08 1.21
C GLU A 241 10.33 -4.77 0.03
N GLY A 242 11.11 -4.00 -0.72
CA GLY A 242 11.77 -4.45 -1.92
C GLY A 242 12.25 -3.32 -2.82
N ALA A 243 12.45 -3.65 -4.09
CA ALA A 243 12.80 -2.70 -5.14
C ALA A 243 11.81 -2.81 -6.31
N VAL A 244 11.59 -1.68 -6.97
CA VAL A 244 10.85 -1.57 -8.23
C VAL A 244 11.86 -1.28 -9.34
N PHE A 245 11.75 -1.99 -10.45
CA PHE A 245 12.53 -1.75 -11.65
C PHE A 245 11.62 -1.29 -12.78
N LYS A 246 12.04 -0.24 -13.50
CA LYS A 246 11.29 0.31 -14.63
C LYS A 246 12.21 0.46 -15.84
N ARG A 247 11.71 0.14 -17.03
CA ARG A 247 12.44 0.41 -18.27
C ARG A 247 12.41 1.90 -18.59
N TRP A 248 13.59 2.47 -18.79
CA TRP A 248 13.80 3.90 -19.04
C TRP A 248 13.15 4.37 -20.35
N ASP A 249 13.14 3.50 -21.36
CA ASP A 249 12.63 3.73 -22.70
C ASP A 249 11.12 3.44 -22.85
N ALA A 250 10.46 2.95 -21.80
CA ALA A 250 9.11 2.42 -21.94
C ALA A 250 8.02 3.48 -21.72
N PRO A 251 6.96 3.47 -22.54
CA PRO A 251 5.76 4.24 -22.29
C PRO A 251 4.97 3.67 -21.12
N TYR A 252 4.04 4.46 -20.58
CA TYR A 252 3.10 4.02 -19.56
C TYR A 252 2.02 3.12 -20.17
N ARG A 253 1.80 1.95 -19.57
CA ARG A 253 0.79 0.99 -20.03
C ARG A 253 -0.04 0.53 -18.85
N GLN A 254 -1.34 0.76 -18.92
CA GLN A 254 -2.28 0.48 -17.83
C GLN A 254 -2.39 -1.04 -17.58
N GLY A 255 -2.61 -1.41 -16.31
CA GLY A 255 -2.80 -2.82 -15.93
C GLY A 255 -1.49 -3.62 -15.84
N ARG A 256 -1.62 -4.94 -15.71
CA ARG A 256 -0.50 -5.87 -15.55
C ARG A 256 -0.25 -6.63 -16.87
N PRO A 257 0.98 -6.61 -17.41
CA PRO A 257 1.35 -7.50 -18.52
C PRO A 257 1.25 -8.98 -18.14
N SER A 258 0.94 -9.87 -19.09
CA SER A 258 0.80 -11.32 -18.83
C SER A 258 2.07 -11.96 -18.24
N SER A 259 3.25 -11.50 -18.66
CA SER A 259 4.56 -11.93 -18.17
C SER A 259 5.60 -10.85 -18.45
N GLY A 260 6.59 -10.69 -17.56
CA GLY A 260 7.65 -9.69 -17.72
C GLY A 260 7.10 -8.26 -17.86
N GLY A 261 7.47 -7.58 -18.95
CA GLY A 261 7.01 -6.22 -19.25
C GLY A 261 8.01 -5.15 -18.81
N ALA A 262 7.57 -3.89 -18.85
CA ALA A 262 8.43 -2.73 -18.60
C ALA A 262 8.54 -2.30 -17.12
N GLN A 263 7.77 -2.94 -16.22
CA GLN A 263 7.86 -2.70 -14.79
C GLN A 263 7.89 -4.02 -14.01
N LEU A 264 8.93 -4.17 -13.21
CA LEU A 264 9.19 -5.37 -12.41
C LEU A 264 9.33 -4.98 -10.94
N LYS A 265 9.06 -5.92 -10.05
CA LYS A 265 9.32 -5.75 -8.62
C LYS A 265 10.05 -6.95 -8.05
N LEU A 266 11.05 -6.67 -7.24
CA LEU A 266 11.64 -7.64 -6.34
C LEU A 266 11.08 -7.39 -4.95
N LYS A 267 10.50 -8.41 -4.33
CA LYS A 267 10.18 -8.39 -2.90
C LYS A 267 11.29 -9.10 -2.14
N PHE A 268 11.74 -8.52 -1.03
CA PHE A 268 12.74 -9.18 -0.17
C PHE A 268 12.14 -10.30 0.67
N VAL A 269 10.82 -10.30 0.85
CA VAL A 269 10.08 -11.29 1.61
C VAL A 269 9.05 -12.01 0.74
N ALA A 270 8.95 -13.32 0.90
CA ALA A 270 7.87 -14.18 0.44
C ALA A 270 6.91 -14.51 1.59
N THR A 271 5.72 -15.01 1.26
CA THR A 271 4.81 -15.58 2.26
C THR A 271 4.36 -16.97 1.83
N ALA A 272 3.98 -17.81 2.80
CA ALA A 272 3.39 -19.12 2.58
C ALA A 272 2.46 -19.44 3.74
N SER A 273 1.35 -20.13 3.45
CA SER A 273 0.51 -20.72 4.48
C SER A 273 1.07 -22.08 4.87
N ALA A 274 1.27 -22.32 6.17
CA ALA A 274 1.88 -23.53 6.72
C ALA A 274 1.11 -24.06 7.93
N VAL A 275 1.17 -25.37 8.18
CA VAL A 275 0.51 -25.98 9.33
C VAL A 275 1.45 -26.01 10.52
N VAL A 276 0.97 -25.61 11.68
CA VAL A 276 1.71 -25.68 12.95
C VAL A 276 1.78 -27.12 13.43
N THR A 277 2.99 -27.67 13.49
CA THR A 277 3.23 -29.07 13.91
C THR A 277 3.94 -29.17 15.25
N THR A 278 4.54 -28.09 15.74
CA THR A 278 5.24 -28.06 17.04
C THR A 278 5.06 -26.71 17.73
N ILE A 279 4.84 -26.71 19.05
CA ILE A 279 4.90 -25.51 19.89
C ILE A 279 6.21 -25.57 20.69
N ASN A 280 7.08 -24.58 20.54
CA ASN A 280 8.38 -24.57 21.22
C ASN A 280 8.31 -23.86 22.59
N GLN A 281 9.32 -24.08 23.43
CA GLN A 281 9.45 -23.37 24.72
C GLN A 281 9.71 -21.87 24.54
N GLN A 282 10.51 -21.50 23.53
CA GLN A 282 10.68 -20.11 23.11
C GLN A 282 9.46 -19.67 22.27
N ARG A 283 9.26 -18.36 22.08
CA ARG A 283 8.13 -17.81 21.29
C ARG A 283 8.28 -18.08 19.79
N SER A 284 8.23 -19.34 19.40
CA SER A 284 8.28 -19.84 18.04
C SER A 284 7.45 -21.12 17.91
N VAL A 285 7.06 -21.43 16.67
CA VAL A 285 6.33 -22.66 16.34
C VAL A 285 7.03 -23.40 15.20
N GLY A 286 7.10 -24.72 15.25
CA GLY A 286 7.54 -25.54 14.13
C GLY A 286 6.40 -25.67 13.12
N VAL A 287 6.69 -25.46 11.83
CA VAL A 287 5.68 -25.53 10.77
C VAL A 287 6.06 -26.51 9.67
N SER A 288 5.04 -27.10 9.04
CA SER A 288 5.19 -28.07 7.96
C SER A 288 4.30 -27.72 6.76
N LEU A 289 4.75 -28.15 5.58
CA LEU A 289 4.02 -28.07 4.32
C LEU A 289 3.81 -29.45 3.72
N LEU A 290 2.70 -29.63 3.01
CA LEU A 290 2.39 -30.84 2.27
C LEU A 290 3.26 -30.95 1.01
N ASP A 291 3.84 -32.12 0.81
CA ASP A 291 4.70 -32.47 -0.31
C ASP A 291 4.27 -33.82 -0.88
N GLY A 292 3.46 -33.77 -1.94
CA GLY A 292 2.73 -34.94 -2.42
C GLY A 292 1.78 -35.48 -1.36
N GLY A 293 2.01 -36.71 -0.89
CA GLY A 293 1.19 -37.36 0.14
C GLY A 293 1.71 -37.22 1.58
N GLY A 294 2.84 -36.53 1.79
CA GLY A 294 3.50 -36.46 3.11
C GLY A 294 3.72 -35.03 3.61
N TRP A 295 3.86 -34.88 4.92
CA TRP A 295 4.18 -33.60 5.54
C TRP A 295 5.70 -33.41 5.67
N ARG A 296 6.19 -32.27 5.21
CA ARG A 296 7.60 -31.86 5.28
C ARG A 296 7.75 -30.68 6.25
N SER A 297 8.56 -30.85 7.29
CA SER A 297 8.93 -29.74 8.17
C SER A 297 9.77 -28.71 7.42
N VAL A 298 9.40 -27.44 7.55
CA VAL A 298 10.12 -26.32 6.92
C VAL A 298 10.73 -25.37 7.96
N GLY A 299 10.85 -25.82 9.22
CA GLY A 299 11.59 -25.13 10.29
C GLY A 299 10.71 -24.41 11.30
N ASN A 300 11.35 -23.60 12.14
CA ASN A 300 10.71 -22.85 13.21
C ASN A 300 10.42 -21.40 12.79
N VAL A 301 9.22 -20.93 13.09
CA VAL A 301 8.71 -19.58 12.79
C VAL A 301 8.66 -18.75 14.06
N THR A 302 9.27 -17.56 14.04
CA THR A 302 9.21 -16.63 15.19
C THR A 302 7.80 -16.07 15.34
N VAL A 303 7.25 -16.10 16.56
CA VAL A 303 5.96 -15.48 16.90
C VAL A 303 6.20 -14.08 17.50
N PRO A 304 5.78 -13.00 16.82
CA PRO A 304 5.92 -11.64 17.35
C PRO A 304 5.35 -11.49 18.77
N ALA A 305 5.96 -10.63 19.58
CA ALA A 305 5.54 -10.41 20.97
C ALA A 305 4.10 -9.89 21.11
N ASN A 306 3.59 -9.24 20.08
CA ASN A 306 2.24 -8.66 20.02
C ASN A 306 1.18 -9.63 19.45
N GLN A 307 1.52 -10.90 19.21
CA GLN A 307 0.60 -11.92 18.74
C GLN A 307 0.47 -13.08 19.74
N ASN A 308 -0.65 -13.80 19.70
CA ASN A 308 -0.80 -15.05 20.44
C ASN A 308 0.03 -16.15 19.77
N VAL A 309 0.51 -17.11 20.55
CA VAL A 309 1.15 -18.32 20.01
C VAL A 309 0.04 -19.20 19.42
N PRO A 310 0.11 -19.57 18.13
CA PRO A 310 -0.85 -20.49 17.50
C PRO A 310 -0.90 -21.86 18.17
N GLN A 311 -1.94 -22.64 17.91
CA GLN A 311 -2.11 -24.00 18.40
C GLN A 311 -1.60 -25.05 17.41
N LEU A 312 -1.39 -26.29 17.88
CA LEU A 312 -1.08 -27.42 17.00
C LEU A 312 -2.23 -27.65 16.02
N GLY A 313 -1.91 -27.77 14.74
CA GLY A 313 -2.88 -27.95 13.66
C GLY A 313 -3.37 -26.66 13.02
N ASP A 314 -3.13 -25.49 13.63
CA ASP A 314 -3.50 -24.21 13.03
C ASP A 314 -2.78 -24.01 11.70
N VAL A 315 -3.49 -23.44 10.72
CA VAL A 315 -2.87 -22.89 9.52
C VAL A 315 -2.43 -21.47 9.80
N VAL A 316 -1.18 -21.15 9.48
CA VAL A 316 -0.58 -19.85 9.73
C VAL A 316 0.00 -19.26 8.45
N GLU A 317 -0.13 -17.95 8.28
CA GLU A 317 0.60 -17.22 7.25
C GLU A 317 1.98 -16.85 7.78
N VAL A 318 3.01 -17.29 7.06
CA VAL A 318 4.42 -17.10 7.42
C VAL A 318 5.07 -16.22 6.39
N ARG A 319 5.71 -15.13 6.84
CA ARG A 319 6.63 -14.34 6.01
C ARG A 319 8.04 -14.88 6.16
N TYR A 320 8.77 -15.05 5.07
CA TYR A 320 10.15 -15.55 5.07
C TYR A 320 10.95 -14.92 3.92
N LEU A 321 12.28 -15.03 3.91
CA LEU A 321 13.10 -14.46 2.81
C LEU A 321 13.16 -15.43 1.61
N TYR A 322 13.54 -16.67 1.86
CA TYR A 322 13.57 -17.78 0.89
C TYR A 322 13.54 -19.12 1.63
N ALA A 323 13.29 -20.22 0.92
CA ALA A 323 13.42 -21.58 1.40
C ALA A 323 14.75 -22.22 0.93
N ALA A 324 15.38 -23.04 1.76
CA ALA A 324 16.58 -23.79 1.38
C ALA A 324 16.26 -24.81 0.27
N GLN A 325 17.10 -24.90 -0.76
CA GLN A 325 16.94 -25.85 -1.88
C GLN A 325 16.84 -27.31 -1.38
N VAL A 326 17.67 -27.65 -0.40
CA VAL A 326 17.62 -28.94 0.29
C VAL A 326 16.79 -28.79 1.55
N GLY A 327 15.77 -29.64 1.70
CA GLY A 327 14.92 -29.71 2.89
C GLY A 327 13.83 -28.63 3.00
N GLY A 328 13.90 -27.52 2.24
CA GLY A 328 12.83 -26.52 2.21
C GLY A 328 12.75 -25.62 3.45
N ALA A 329 13.78 -25.60 4.30
CA ALA A 329 13.78 -24.80 5.52
C ALA A 329 13.64 -23.30 5.21
N LEU A 330 12.70 -22.63 5.89
CA LEU A 330 12.45 -21.20 5.73
C LEU A 330 13.57 -20.39 6.38
N TYR A 331 14.07 -19.38 5.67
CA TYR A 331 15.08 -18.46 6.18
C TYR A 331 14.45 -17.19 6.74
N GLN A 332 14.79 -16.86 7.98
CA GLN A 332 14.21 -15.77 8.79
C GLN A 332 12.67 -15.71 8.79
N PRO A 333 11.96 -16.82 9.09
CA PRO A 333 10.51 -16.83 9.08
C PRO A 333 9.92 -16.09 10.29
N VAL A 334 8.87 -15.30 10.02
CA VAL A 334 8.10 -14.54 11.02
C VAL A 334 6.60 -14.77 10.77
N LEU A 335 5.87 -15.08 11.85
CA LEU A 335 4.42 -15.25 11.81
C LEU A 335 3.74 -13.93 11.44
N LEU A 336 2.86 -13.96 10.43
CA LEU A 336 1.96 -12.85 10.11
C LEU A 336 0.61 -13.00 10.85
N GLY A 337 0.10 -14.21 10.97
CA GLY A 337 -1.10 -14.53 11.74
C GLY A 337 -1.65 -15.92 11.44
N VAL A 338 -2.70 -16.33 12.14
CA VAL A 338 -3.48 -17.55 11.86
C VAL A 338 -4.43 -17.28 10.69
N ARG A 339 -4.65 -18.28 9.84
CA ARG A 339 -5.56 -18.26 8.68
C ARG A 339 -6.67 -19.28 8.91
N ASP A 340 -7.87 -18.80 9.21
CA ASP A 340 -9.08 -19.62 9.35
C ASP A 340 -9.81 -19.84 8.01
N ASP A 341 -9.30 -19.24 6.94
CA ASP A 341 -9.82 -19.26 5.58
C ASP A 341 -9.01 -20.15 4.62
N VAL A 342 -8.02 -20.90 5.13
CA VAL A 342 -7.14 -21.78 4.34
C VAL A 342 -7.14 -23.17 4.96
N GLU A 343 -7.43 -24.19 4.17
CA GLU A 343 -7.42 -25.58 4.63
C GLU A 343 -5.97 -26.12 4.72
N PRO A 344 -5.66 -26.99 5.69
CA PRO A 344 -4.33 -27.61 5.79
C PRO A 344 -3.84 -28.26 4.48
N THR A 345 -4.75 -28.83 3.68
CA THR A 345 -4.42 -29.46 2.39
C THR A 345 -3.90 -28.47 1.33
N GLU A 346 -4.16 -27.17 1.50
CA GLU A 346 -3.68 -26.11 0.62
C GLU A 346 -2.26 -25.66 0.98
N CYS A 347 -1.76 -26.03 2.16
CA CYS A 347 -0.43 -25.67 2.66
C CYS A 347 0.68 -26.50 1.98
N VAL A 348 0.88 -26.35 0.67
CA VAL A 348 1.80 -27.17 -0.14
C VAL A 348 3.19 -26.54 -0.33
N VAL A 349 4.22 -27.38 -0.53
CA VAL A 349 5.61 -26.93 -0.80
C VAL A 349 5.77 -26.13 -2.08
N ALA A 350 4.84 -26.24 -3.03
CA ALA A 350 4.84 -25.43 -4.25
C ALA A 350 4.69 -23.92 -3.98
N GLN A 351 4.25 -23.53 -2.78
CA GLN A 351 4.23 -22.13 -2.32
C GLN A 351 5.63 -21.57 -2.02
N LEU A 352 6.63 -22.45 -1.82
CA LEU A 352 7.96 -22.03 -1.37
C LEU A 352 8.72 -21.31 -2.47
N LYS A 353 9.20 -20.11 -2.15
CA LYS A 353 10.22 -19.42 -2.94
C LYS A 353 11.61 -19.90 -2.50
N PHE A 354 12.21 -20.81 -3.26
CA PHE A 354 13.54 -21.35 -2.95
C PHE A 354 14.67 -20.33 -3.19
N LYS A 355 15.77 -20.48 -2.45
CA LYS A 355 17.00 -19.68 -2.62
C LYS A 355 17.56 -19.87 -4.02
N ALA A 356 17.80 -18.80 -4.76
CA ALA A 356 18.50 -18.88 -6.05
C ALA A 356 19.87 -19.56 -5.89
N SER A 357 20.24 -20.38 -6.87
CA SER A 357 21.49 -21.16 -6.89
C SER A 357 22.71 -20.28 -7.07
#